data_AF-A0A8X8YYH9-F1
#
_entry.id   AF-A0A8X8YYH9-F1
#
_cell.length_a   1.000
_cell.length_b   1.000
_cell.length_c   1.000
_cell.angle_alpha   90.00
_cell.angle_beta   90.00
_cell.angle_gamma   90.00
#
_symmetry.space_group_name_H-M   'P 1'
#
loop_
_entity.id
_entity.type
_entity.pdbx_description
1 polymer ?
#
loop_
_entity_poly.entity_id
_entity_poly.type
_entity_poly.pdbx_seq_one_letter_code
_entity_poly.pdbx_strand_id
1 'polypeptide(L)' 'MGDHLARAEDFESKAVKKLSGWGLFGSKFEDAADLFDKAANSFKLSKSWDRAGAVYVKLANCHLKVIQL' A
#
# COMPACT_ATOMS: atom_id res chain seq x y z
N MET A 1 -17.44 -2.40 15.56
CA MET A 1 -17.06 -2.11 14.16
C MET A 1 -15.65 -1.55 14.21
N GLY A 2 -14.63 -2.41 14.11
CA GLY A 2 -13.25 -1.94 14.10
C GLY A 2 -13.04 -1.14 12.82
N ASP A 3 -12.58 0.09 12.95
CA ASP A 3 -12.51 1.06 11.87
C ASP A 3 -11.64 0.53 10.71
N HIS A 4 -12.28 -0.08 9.71
CA HIS A 4 -11.60 -0.67 8.55
C HIS A 4 -10.79 0.40 7.80
N LEU A 5 -11.21 1.66 7.92
CA LEU A 5 -10.50 2.81 7.39
C LEU A 5 -9.17 3.04 8.11
N ALA A 6 -9.17 3.12 9.44
CA ALA A 6 -7.94 3.32 10.22
C ALA A 6 -6.95 2.16 10.02
N ARG A 7 -7.45 0.93 9.90
CA ARG A 7 -6.62 -0.23 9.57
C ARG A 7 -6.01 -0.12 8.18
N ALA A 8 -6.76 0.37 7.20
CA ALA A 8 -6.26 0.59 5.85
C ALA A 8 -5.16 1.65 5.81
N GLU A 9 -5.36 2.78 6.51
CA GLU A 9 -4.37 3.87 6.63
C GLU A 9 -3.09 3.41 7.33
N ASP A 10 -3.19 2.57 8.36
CA ASP A 10 -2.02 2.01 9.06
C ASP A 10 -1.20 1.09 8.13
N PHE A 11 -1.86 0.22 7.36
CA PHE A 11 -1.19 -0.62 6.36
C PHE A 11 -0.54 0.21 5.26
N GLU A 12 -1.22 1.23 4.75
CA GLU A 12 -0.68 2.14 3.75
C GLU A 12 0.55 2.89 4.26
N SER A 13 0.51 3.41 5.49
CA SER A 13 1.64 4.10 6.12
C SER A 13 2.85 3.17 6.30
N LYS A 14 2.62 1.92 6.71
CA LYS A 14 3.67 0.89 6.83
C LYS A 14 4.29 0.57 5.47
N ALA A 15 3.48 0.45 4.42
CA ALA A 15 3.96 0.21 3.06
C ALA A 15 4.84 1.38 2.56
N VAL A 16 4.40 2.62 2.77
CA VAL A 16 5.17 3.82 2.39
C VAL A 16 6.49 3.91 3.16
N LYS A 17 6.49 3.63 4.47
CA LYS A 17 7.72 3.58 5.28
C LYS A 17 8.70 2.50 4.80
N LYS A 18 8.17 1.35 4.35
CA LYS A 18 8.99 0.27 3.77
C LYS A 18 9.61 0.68 2.43
N LEU A 19 8.87 1.42 1.58
CA LEU A 19 9.40 1.97 0.34
C LEU A 19 10.45 3.04 0.57
N SER A 20 10.21 3.96 1.52
CA SER A 20 11.11 5.07 1.86
C SER A 20 12.39 4.61 2.58
N GLY A 21 12.43 3.37 3.07
CA GLY A 21 13.64 2.76 3.61
C GLY A 21 14.73 2.68 2.54
N TRP A 22 15.77 3.51 2.70
CA TRP A 22 16.98 3.54 1.87
C TRP A 22 17.83 2.30 2.18
N GLY A 23 17.51 1.16 1.57
CA GLY A 23 18.24 -0.10 1.67
C GLY A 23 18.06 -0.89 0.38
N LEU A 24 19.16 -1.50 -0.07
CA LEU A 24 19.36 -2.21 -1.35
C LEU A 24 18.08 -2.85 -1.94
N PHE A 25 17.75 -2.40 -3.15
CA PHE A 25 16.59 -2.78 -3.95
C PHE A 25 16.50 -4.29 -4.21
N GLY A 26 15.33 -4.87 -3.89
CA GLY A 26 14.94 -6.23 -4.24
C GLY A 26 13.66 -6.62 -3.49
N SER A 27 13.78 -6.93 -2.20
CA SER A 27 12.71 -7.50 -1.38
C SER A 27 11.69 -6.49 -0.83
N LYS A 28 12.06 -5.21 -0.69
CA LYS A 28 11.17 -4.20 -0.08
C LYS A 28 9.92 -3.87 -0.89
N PHE A 29 9.94 -4.11 -2.20
CA PHE A 29 8.80 -3.85 -3.08
C PHE A 29 7.73 -4.93 -2.97
N GLU A 30 8.13 -6.21 -2.80
CA GLU A 30 7.19 -7.29 -2.47
C GLU A 30 6.56 -7.05 -1.09
N ASP A 31 7.37 -6.75 -0.06
CA ASP A 31 6.86 -6.41 1.27
C ASP A 31 5.85 -5.25 1.24
N ALA A 32 6.16 -4.19 0.48
CA ALA A 32 5.28 -3.04 0.34
C ALA A 32 4.03 -3.36 -0.47
N ALA A 33 4.14 -4.20 -1.51
CA ALA A 33 3.03 -4.65 -2.31
C ALA A 33 2.01 -5.44 -1.48
N ASP A 34 2.46 -6.41 -0.68
CA ASP A 34 1.57 -7.16 0.21
C ASP A 34 0.84 -6.27 1.23
N LEU A 35 1.50 -5.22 1.71
CA LEU A 35 0.89 -4.25 2.61
C LEU A 35 -0.14 -3.36 1.89
N PHE A 36 0.14 -2.94 0.65
CA PHE A 36 -0.82 -2.17 -0.15
C PHE A 36 -2.06 -2.99 -0.53
N ASP A 37 -1.93 -4.28 -0.84
CA ASP A 37 -3.12 -5.11 -1.11
C ASP A 37 -4.01 -5.29 0.14
N LYS A 38 -3.39 -5.47 1.31
CA LYS A 38 -4.11 -5.50 2.61
C LYS A 38 -4.79 -4.16 2.92
N ALA A 39 -4.13 -3.04 2.63
CA ALA A 39 -4.71 -1.71 2.77
C ALA A 39 -5.89 -1.51 1.81
N ALA A 40 -5.75 -1.88 0.54
CA ALA A 40 -6.80 -1.74 -0.46
C ALA A 40 -8.04 -2.58 -0.13
N ASN A 41 -7.86 -3.82 0.32
CA ASN A 41 -8.97 -4.67 0.79
C ASN A 41 -9.69 -4.05 2.01
N SER A 42 -8.95 -3.44 2.93
CA SER A 42 -9.54 -2.73 4.07
C SER A 42 -10.28 -1.46 3.65
N PHE A 43 -9.76 -0.70 2.69
CA PHE A 43 -10.45 0.46 2.11
C PHE A 43 -11.75 0.06 1.39
N LYS A 44 -11.76 -1.06 0.65
CA LYS A 44 -12.98 -1.63 0.05
C LYS A 44 -14.04 -1.97 1.10
N LEU A 45 -13.65 -2.61 2.22
CA LEU A 45 -14.56 -2.92 3.33
C LEU A 45 -15.12 -1.66 4.01
N SER A 46 -14.34 -0.58 4.04
CA SER A 46 -14.79 0.73 4.53
C SER A 46 -15.64 1.54 3.53
N LYS A 47 -15.93 0.99 2.34
CA LYS A 47 -16.60 1.68 1.21
C LYS A 47 -15.84 2.90 0.68
N SER A 48 -14.54 3.00 0.97
CA SER A 48 -13.66 4.08 0.50
C SER A 48 -13.00 3.70 -0.83
N TRP A 49 -13.82 3.63 -1.88
CA TRP A 49 -13.40 3.13 -3.20
C TRP A 49 -12.32 4.00 -3.86
N ASP A 50 -12.40 5.33 -3.69
CA ASP A 50 -11.39 6.26 -4.21
C ASP A 50 -10.00 5.99 -3.64
N ARG A 51 -9.93 5.78 -2.31
CA ARG A 51 -8.68 5.46 -1.62
C ARG A 51 -8.17 4.07 -1.98
N ALA A 52 -9.05 3.09 -2.09
CA ALA A 52 -8.68 1.76 -2.56
C ALA A 52 -8.05 1.81 -3.96
N GLY A 53 -8.63 2.59 -4.88
CA GLY A 53 -8.08 2.81 -6.22
C GLY A 53 -6.69 3.45 -6.19
N ALA A 54 -6.51 4.52 -5.40
CA ALA A 54 -5.21 5.16 -5.23
C ALA A 54 -4.14 4.21 -4.68
N VAL A 55 -4.50 3.33 -3.74
CA VAL A 55 -3.59 2.32 -3.19
C VAL A 55 -3.25 1.24 -4.21
N TYR A 56 -4.22 0.78 -5.02
CA TYR A 56 -3.94 -0.17 -6.11
C TYR A 56 -2.99 0.39 -7.16
N VAL A 57 -3.05 1.70 -7.44
CA VAL A 57 -2.06 2.37 -8.31
C VAL A 57 -0.66 2.32 -7.68
N LYS A 58 -0.54 2.58 -6.38
CA LYS A 58 0.74 2.46 -5.66
C LYS A 58 1.28 1.03 -5.67
N LEU A 59 0.40 0.04 -5.47
CA LEU A 59 0.73 -1.39 -5.57
C LEU A 59 1.26 -1.75 -6.96
N ALA A 60 0.57 -1.33 -8.02
CA ALA A 60 1.00 -1.56 -9.39
C ALA A 60 2.37 -0.94 -9.65
N ASN A 61 2.61 0.28 -9.15
CA ASN A 61 3.92 0.94 -9.26
C ASN A 61 5.04 0.15 -8.54
N CYS A 62 4.75 -0.48 -7.39
CA CYS A 62 5.70 -1.37 -6.71
C CYS A 62 6.09 -2.57 -7.60
N HIS A 63 5.12 -3.22 -8.23
CA HIS A 63 5.37 -4.39 -9.09
C HIS A 63 6.03 -4.03 -10.41
N LEU A 64 5.70 -2.87 -10.98
CA LEU A 64 6.30 -2.41 -12.23
C LEU A 64 7.77 -1.97 -12.06
N LYS A 65 8.31 -1.96 -10.83
CA LYS A 65 9.64 -1.40 -10.49
C LYS A 65 9.85 0.03 -11.02
N VAL A 66 8.78 0.73 -11.37
CA VAL A 66 8.85 2.12 -11.83
C VAL A 66 8.86 2.99 -10.58
N ILE A 67 10.08 3.37 -10.17
CA ILE A 67 10.27 4.57 -9.37
C ILE A 67 9.82 5.73 -10.29
N GLN A 68 8.55 6.15 -10.23
CA GLN A 68 8.26 7.52 -10.66
C GLN A 68 8.77 8.44 -9.56
N LEU A 69 9.94 9.04 -9.84
CA LEU A 69 10.45 10.25 -9.20
C LEU A 69 9.45 11.40 -9.36
#